data_AF-A0ABD0YZX9-F1
#
_entry.id   AF-A0ABD0YZX9-F1
#
_cell.length_a   1.000
_cell.length_b   1.000
_cell.length_c   1.000
_cell.angle_alpha   90.00
_cell.angle_beta   90.00
_cell.angle_gamma   90.00
#
_symmetry.space_group_name_H-M   'P 1'
#
loop_
_entity.id
_entity.type
_entity.pdbx_description
1 polymer ?
#
loop_
_entity_poly.entity_id
_entity_poly.type
_entity_poly.pdbx_seq_one_letter_code
_entity_poly.pdbx_strand_id
1 'polypeptide(L)' 'MNNYTLKHPTTIGIEYMVKKFNQAFNMNITYGFFKNKLDEFKKYFKRWKTLMNSTGISVDSDTSMIYASDTWWKEK' A
#
# COMPACT_ATOMS: atom_id res chain seq x y z
N MET A 1 -17.01 7.79 -1.23
CA MET A 1 -15.78 7.18 -0.65
C MET A 1 -15.88 7.32 0.85
N ASN A 2 -15.94 6.21 1.60
CA ASN A 2 -16.05 6.28 3.07
C ASN A 2 -14.79 6.93 3.65
N ASN A 3 -14.98 8.02 4.38
CA ASN A 3 -13.95 8.70 5.15
C ASN A 3 -13.60 7.83 6.38
N TYR A 4 -12.93 6.71 6.16
CA TYR A 4 -12.26 5.97 7.22
C TYR A 4 -11.03 6.76 7.65
N THR A 5 -11.25 7.82 8.43
CA THR A 5 -10.17 8.42 9.20
C THR A 5 -9.85 7.42 10.31
N LEU A 6 -8.80 6.62 10.12
CA LEU A 6 -8.28 5.78 11.20
C LEU A 6 -8.01 6.72 12.38
N LYS A 7 -8.83 6.64 13.43
CA LYS A 7 -8.57 7.36 14.67
C LYS A 7 -7.16 6.99 15.11
N HIS A 8 -6.38 7.97 15.56
CA HIS A 8 -5.06 7.69 16.10
C HIS A 8 -5.20 6.58 17.15
N PRO A 9 -4.57 5.41 16.94
CA PRO A 9 -4.70 4.30 17.86
C PRO A 9 -4.12 4.72 19.21
N THR A 10 -4.75 4.26 20.29
CA THR A 10 -4.22 4.45 21.64
C THR A 10 -2.86 3.77 21.78
N THR A 11 -2.06 4.17 22.77
CA THR A 11 -0.73 3.55 23.02
C THR A 11 -0.84 2.03 23.16
N ILE A 12 -1.86 1.55 23.90
CA ILE A 12 -2.15 0.11 24.05
C ILE A 12 -2.46 -0.55 22.70
N GLY A 13 -3.25 0.12 21.85
CA GLY A 13 -3.57 -0.37 20.51
C GLY A 13 -2.34 -0.46 19.62
N ILE A 14 -1.45 0.53 19.69
CA ILE A 14 -0.18 0.58 18.97
C ILE A 14 0.70 -0.61 19.36
N GLU A 15 0.91 -0.82 20.65
CA GLU A 15 1.74 -1.91 21.17
C GLU A 15 1.18 -3.28 20.79
N TYR A 16 -0.13 -3.46 20.90
CA TYR A 16 -0.80 -4.70 20.52
C TYR A 16 -0.61 -5.02 19.03
N MET A 17 -0.81 -4.03 18.14
CA MET A 17 -0.63 -4.20 16.70
C MET A 17 0.81 -4.59 16.34
N VAL A 18 1.79 -3.86 16.88
CA VAL A 18 3.21 -4.13 16.62
C VAL A 18 3.59 -5.52 17.14
N LYS A 19 3.16 -5.88 18.36
CA LYS A 19 3.43 -7.20 18.94
C LYS A 19 2.86 -8.32 18.07
N LYS A 20 1.60 -8.22 17.64
CA LYS A 20 0.96 -9.24 16.80
C LYS A 20 1.61 -9.35 15.43
N PHE A 21 2.00 -8.23 14.84
CA PHE A 21 2.72 -8.23 13.56
C PHE A 21 4.09 -8.91 13.69
N ASN A 22 4.88 -8.50 14.69
CA ASN A 22 6.19 -9.08 14.98
C ASN A 22 6.09 -10.59 15.21
N GLN A 23 5.07 -11.05 15.94
CA GLN A 23 4.80 -12.48 16.15
C GLN A 23 4.42 -13.21 14.87
N ALA A 24 3.55 -12.65 14.04
CA ALA A 24 3.06 -13.31 12.82
C ALA A 24 4.14 -13.46 11.74
N PHE A 25 5.05 -12.48 11.63
CA PHE A 25 6.06 -12.44 10.57
C PHE A 25 7.48 -12.73 11.08
N ASN A 26 7.63 -13.12 12.35
CA ASN A 26 8.93 -13.31 13.01
C ASN A 26 9.87 -12.09 12.80
N MET A 27 9.34 -10.90 13.07
CA MET A 27 10.03 -9.62 12.92
C MET A 27 10.20 -8.93 14.27
N ASN A 28 11.06 -7.92 14.32
CA ASN A 28 11.21 -7.03 15.47
C ASN A 28 11.22 -5.57 15.03
N ILE A 29 10.07 -5.06 14.60
CA ILE A 29 9.92 -3.69 14.13
C ILE A 29 9.26 -2.80 15.18
N THR A 30 9.54 -1.50 15.12
CA THR A 30 8.90 -0.48 15.95
C THR A 30 7.63 0.05 15.31
N TYR A 31 6.77 0.71 16.08
CA TYR A 31 5.58 1.36 15.53
C TYR A 31 5.90 2.43 14.49
N GLY A 32 6.99 3.19 14.69
CA GLY A 32 7.43 4.20 13.72
C GLY A 32 7.75 3.57 12.36
N PHE A 33 8.49 2.46 12.37
CA PHE A 33 8.78 1.69 11.16
C PHE A 33 7.51 1.12 10.52
N PHE A 34 6.64 0.51 11.34
CA PHE A 34 5.36 -0.04 10.89
C PHE A 34 4.49 1.02 10.20
N LYS A 35 4.34 2.19 10.83
CA LYS A 35 3.55 3.31 10.29
C LYS A 35 4.15 3.81 8.98
N ASN A 36 5.46 4.02 8.92
CA ASN A 36 6.12 4.47 7.70
C ASN A 36 5.90 3.49 6.54
N LYS A 37 6.04 2.19 6.80
CA LYS A 37 5.80 1.16 5.79
C LYS A 37 4.34 1.11 5.33
N LEU A 38 3.40 1.25 6.26
CA LEU A 38 1.97 1.35 5.95
C LEU A 38 1.68 2.59 5.08
N ASP A 39 2.29 3.73 5.38
CA ASP A 39 2.13 4.96 4.62
C ASP A 39 2.74 4.84 3.20
N GLU A 40 3.86 4.14 3.03
CA GLU A 40 4.40 3.76 1.70
C GLU A 40 3.41 2.90 0.92
N PHE A 41 2.87 1.84 1.52
CA PHE A 41 1.91 0.96 0.86
C PHE A 41 0.64 1.69 0.45
N LYS A 42 0.13 2.61 1.28
CA LYS A 42 -0.99 3.49 0.91
C LYS A 42 -0.66 4.37 -0.31
N LYS A 43 0.56 4.90 -0.40
CA LYS A 43 1.00 5.71 -1.55
C LYS A 43 1.04 4.87 -2.83
N TYR A 44 1.63 3.67 -2.77
CA TYR A 44 1.67 2.75 -3.91
C TYR A 44 0.27 2.34 -4.34
N PHE A 45 -0.59 1.99 -3.39
CA PHE A 45 -1.98 1.61 -3.68
C PHE A 45 -2.77 2.76 -4.30
N LYS A 46 -2.59 4.00 -3.83
CA LYS A 46 -3.22 5.17 -4.43
C LYS A 46 -2.78 5.35 -5.89
N ARG A 47 -1.48 5.22 -6.17
CA ARG A 47 -0.95 5.28 -7.55
C ARG A 47 -1.52 4.16 -8.42
N TRP A 48 -1.52 2.92 -7.91
CA TRP A 48 -2.10 1.78 -8.60
C TRP A 48 -3.58 2.00 -8.94
N LYS A 49 -4.40 2.46 -7.99
CA LYS A 49 -5.81 2.81 -8.26
C LYS A 49 -5.97 3.85 -9.36
N THR A 50 -5.12 4.88 -9.38
CA THR A 50 -5.14 5.89 -10.45
C THR A 50 -4.80 5.27 -11.81
N LEU A 51 -3.80 4.39 -11.85
CA LEU A 51 -3.39 3.69 -13.07
C LEU A 51 -4.51 2.79 -13.59
N MET A 52 -5.15 2.00 -12.73
CA MET A 52 -6.26 1.11 -13.14
C MET A 52 -7.49 1.84 -13.68
N ASN A 53 -7.66 3.13 -13.38
CA ASN A 53 -8.73 3.94 -13.95
C ASN A 53 -8.38 4.56 -15.30
N SER A 54 -7.15 4.38 -15.80
CA SER A 54 -6.70 4.96 -17.07
C SER A 54 -6.89 3.95 -18.21
N THR A 55 -7.31 4.44 -19.39
CA THR A 55 -7.44 3.61 -20.60
C THR A 55 -6.06 3.32 -21.20
N GLY A 56 -5.84 2.10 -21.69
CA GLY A 56 -4.58 1.69 -22.33
C GLY A 56 -3.58 1.00 -21.40
N ILE A 57 -3.97 0.74 -20.14
CA ILE A 57 -3.22 -0.10 -19.20
C ILE A 57 -3.91 -1.46 -19.08
N SER A 58 -3.09 -2.51 -19.06
CA SER A 58 -3.50 -3.87 -18.69
C SER A 58 -2.59 -4.40 -17.58
N VAL A 59 -3.07 -5.38 -16.82
CA VAL A 59 -2.26 -6.09 -15.82
C VAL A 59 -2.06 -7.49 -16.35
N ASP A 60 -0.80 -7.88 -16.50
CA ASP A 60 -0.43 -9.25 -16.85
C ASP A 60 -0.75 -10.18 -15.67
N SER A 61 -1.56 -11.22 -15.92
CA SER A 61 -2.04 -12.11 -14.86
C SER A 61 -0.95 -13.01 -14.28
N ASP A 62 0.09 -13.28 -15.05
CA ASP A 62 1.09 -14.30 -14.72
C ASP A 62 2.26 -13.67 -13.94
N THR A 63 2.62 -12.44 -14.26
CA THR A 63 3.70 -11.68 -13.64
C THR A 63 3.20 -10.61 -12.66
N SER A 64 1.89 -10.32 -12.66
CA SER A 64 1.28 -9.20 -11.92
C SER A 64 1.90 -7.83 -12.27
N MET A 65 2.53 -7.71 -13.45
CA MET A 65 3.13 -6.47 -13.92
C MET A 65 2.11 -5.62 -14.69
N ILE A 66 2.30 -4.31 -14.61
CA ILE A 66 1.52 -3.34 -15.38
C ILE A 66 2.10 -3.29 -16.80
N TYR A 67 1.28 -3.63 -17.79
CA TYR A 67 1.62 -3.54 -19.20
C TYR A 67 0.86 -2.40 -19.86
N ALA A 68 1.61 -1.50 -20.51
CA ALA A 68 1.10 -0.41 -21.33
C ALA A 68 2.06 -0.19 -22.50
N SER A 69 1.57 0.35 -23.62
CA SER A 69 2.43 0.64 -24.77
C SER A 69 3.44 1.74 -24.47
N ASP A 70 4.59 1.73 -25.16
CA ASP A 70 5.60 2.79 -25.03
C ASP A 70 5.04 4.18 -25.37
N THR A 71 4.08 4.25 -26.29
CA THR A 71 3.36 5.49 -26.62
C THR A 71 2.57 6.01 -25.42
N TRP A 72 1.90 5.12 -24.68
CA TRP A 72 1.14 5.48 -23.49
C TRP A 72 2.03 6.06 -22.39
N TRP A 73 3.20 5.46 -22.15
CA TRP A 73 4.16 5.96 -21.17
C TRP A 73 4.75 7.33 -21.52
N LYS A 74 4.85 7.66 -22.83
CA LYS A 74 5.38 8.94 -23.31
C LYS A 74 4.36 10.08 -23.30
N GLU A 75 3.07 9.75 -23.35
CA GLU A 75 1.98 10.73 -23.39
C GLU A 75 1.49 11.16 -21.99
N LYS A 76 1.92 10.47 -20.93
CA LYS A 76 1.46 10.72 -19.56
C LYS A 76 2.41 11.57 -18.71
#